data_AF-A0A2D7JW63-F1
#
_entry.id   AF-A0A2D7JW63-F1
#
_cell.length_a   1.000
_cell.length_b   1.000
_cell.length_c   1.000
_cell.angle_alpha   90.00
_cell.angle_beta   90.00
_cell.angle_gamma   90.00
#
_symmetry.space_group_name_H-M   'P 1'
#
loop_
_entity.id
_entity.type
_entity.pdbx_description
1 polymer ?
#
loop_
_entity_poly.entity_id
_entity_poly.type
_entity_poly.pdbx_seq_one_letter_code
_entity_poly.pdbx_strand_id
1 'polypeptide(L)'
;MSSAGGFTATKFATAREILAQMKTDIDAVDGDPTQVANWLSFPACLCATGTRGFFVEALKRKMFNVVSTTCGTLDHDIARAYKHYYHGSFDLDDVELGEHSLMRLGNVIVPNASYGEIIEAVVMPAL
;
A
#
# COMPACT_ATOMS: atom_id res chain seq x y z
N MET A 1 2.75 -23.78 11.08
CA MET A 1 1.77 -22.74 11.47
C MET A 1 0.34 -23.23 11.37
N SER A 2 -0.07 -23.91 10.30
CA SER A 2 -1.42 -24.51 10.19
C SER A 2 -1.75 -25.45 11.37
N SER A 3 -0.77 -26.21 11.86
CA SER A 3 -0.90 -27.12 13.01
C SER A 3 -0.54 -26.50 14.37
N ALA A 4 -0.17 -25.21 14.42
CA ALA A 4 0.31 -24.57 15.66
C ALA A 4 -0.82 -24.23 16.67
N GLY A 5 -2.09 -24.36 16.25
CA GLY A 5 -3.27 -24.11 17.08
C GLY A 5 -3.59 -22.63 17.34
N GLY A 6 -4.89 -22.29 17.39
CA GLY A 6 -5.43 -21.08 18.00
C GLY A 6 -5.37 -19.74 17.22
N PHE A 7 -6.43 -18.93 17.39
CA PHE A 7 -6.55 -17.52 17.03
C PHE A 7 -6.12 -17.14 15.59
N THR A 8 -5.16 -16.22 15.44
CA THR A 8 -4.76 -15.66 14.14
C THR A 8 -3.73 -16.53 13.42
N ALA A 9 -3.04 -17.43 14.12
CA ALA A 9 -1.97 -18.24 13.54
C ALA A 9 -2.50 -19.18 12.44
N THR A 10 -3.63 -19.83 12.67
CA THR A 10 -4.29 -20.69 11.68
C THR A 10 -4.85 -19.87 10.51
N LYS A 11 -5.48 -18.72 10.80
CA LYS A 11 -5.99 -17.80 9.77
C LYS A 11 -4.90 -17.30 8.82
N PHE A 12 -3.72 -16.99 9.35
CA PHE A 12 -2.59 -16.56 8.53
C PHE A 12 -2.08 -17.68 7.62
N ALA A 13 -2.01 -18.92 8.12
CA ALA A 13 -1.65 -20.07 7.30
C ALA A 13 -2.67 -20.30 6.17
N THR A 14 -3.96 -20.22 6.47
CA THR A 14 -5.04 -20.31 5.47
C THR A 14 -4.97 -19.17 4.45
N ALA A 15 -4.74 -17.93 4.88
CA ALA A 15 -4.62 -16.79 3.97
C ALA A 15 -3.47 -16.96 2.96
N ARG A 16 -2.33 -17.50 3.40
CA ARG A 16 -1.21 -17.83 2.51
C ARG A 16 -1.62 -18.88 1.46
N GLU A 17 -2.33 -19.92 1.86
CA GLU A 17 -2.79 -20.98 0.95
C GLU A 17 -3.78 -20.43 -0.08
N ILE A 18 -4.72 -19.59 0.33
CA ILE A 18 -5.64 -18.88 -0.57
C ILE A 18 -4.86 -18.02 -1.57
N LEU A 19 -3.91 -17.19 -1.13
CA LEU A 19 -3.11 -16.35 -2.02
C LEU A 19 -2.27 -17.17 -3.02
N ALA A 20 -1.72 -18.31 -2.60
CA ALA A 20 -0.97 -19.20 -3.49
C ALA A 20 -1.87 -19.84 -4.56
N GLN A 21 -3.09 -20.24 -4.17
CA GLN A 21 -4.08 -20.77 -5.11
C GLN A 21 -4.54 -19.70 -6.09
N MET A 22 -4.90 -18.50 -5.60
CA MET A 22 -5.28 -17.36 -6.45
C MET A 22 -4.24 -17.05 -7.52
N LYS A 23 -2.94 -17.16 -7.19
CA LYS A 23 -1.86 -16.97 -8.16
C LYS A 23 -1.79 -18.08 -9.20
N THR A 24 -1.97 -19.33 -8.77
CA THR A 24 -2.01 -20.49 -9.68
C THR A 24 -3.17 -20.35 -10.67
N ASP A 25 -4.35 -19.98 -10.17
CA ASP A 25 -5.57 -19.89 -10.97
C ASP A 25 -5.49 -18.76 -12.01
N ILE A 26 -5.01 -17.57 -11.60
CA ILE A 26 -4.89 -16.43 -12.54
C ILE A 26 -3.81 -16.68 -13.61
N ASP A 27 -2.72 -17.38 -13.26
CA ASP A 27 -1.68 -17.75 -14.22
C ASP A 27 -2.18 -18.76 -15.25
N ALA A 28 -3.05 -19.71 -14.84
CA ALA A 28 -3.60 -20.72 -15.72
C ALA A 28 -4.49 -20.13 -16.84
N VAL A 29 -5.00 -18.91 -16.64
CA VAL A 29 -5.84 -18.19 -17.61
C VAL A 29 -5.15 -16.93 -18.15
N ASP A 30 -3.83 -16.79 -17.97
CA ASP A 30 -3.03 -15.61 -18.38
C ASP A 30 -3.66 -14.26 -17.98
N GLY A 31 -4.27 -14.22 -16.79
CA GLY A 31 -4.88 -13.01 -16.26
C GLY A 31 -6.26 -12.64 -16.83
N ASP A 32 -6.91 -13.51 -17.62
CA ASP A 32 -8.23 -13.27 -18.21
C ASP A 32 -9.28 -12.97 -17.11
N PRO A 33 -9.76 -11.70 -17.01
CA PRO A 33 -10.68 -11.28 -15.96
C PRO A 33 -12.10 -11.85 -16.14
N THR A 34 -12.42 -12.45 -17.30
CA THR A 34 -13.71 -13.13 -17.52
C THR A 34 -13.74 -14.53 -16.92
N GLN A 35 -12.57 -15.11 -16.64
CA GLN A 35 -12.42 -16.44 -16.03
C GLN A 35 -12.02 -16.36 -14.55
N VAL A 36 -11.05 -15.50 -14.20
CA VAL A 36 -10.57 -15.33 -12.82
C VAL A 36 -10.49 -13.85 -12.48
N ALA A 37 -11.20 -13.44 -11.42
CA ALA A 37 -11.16 -12.07 -10.91
C ALA A 37 -10.45 -12.02 -9.54
N ASN A 38 -9.16 -11.67 -9.56
CA ASN A 38 -8.41 -11.42 -8.34
C ASN A 38 -8.46 -9.93 -8.02
N TRP A 39 -9.33 -9.58 -7.08
CA TRP A 39 -9.56 -8.20 -6.64
C TRP A 39 -8.75 -7.87 -5.39
N LEU A 40 -7.92 -6.83 -5.48
CA LEU A 40 -7.23 -6.22 -4.34
C LEU A 40 -7.90 -4.92 -3.91
N SER A 41 -8.33 -4.84 -2.64
CA SER A 41 -8.90 -3.62 -2.06
C SER A 41 -8.19 -3.22 -0.77
N PHE A 42 -7.80 -1.94 -0.64
CA PHE A 42 -7.08 -1.44 0.53
C PHE A 42 -7.16 0.09 0.70
N PRO A 43 -7.06 0.62 1.93
CA PRO A 43 -7.01 2.06 2.19
C PRO A 43 -5.62 2.65 1.93
N ALA A 44 -5.57 3.95 1.61
CA ALA A 44 -4.33 4.68 1.30
C ALA A 44 -3.27 4.66 2.40
N CYS A 45 -3.67 4.57 3.66
CA CYS A 45 -2.72 4.58 4.79
C CYS A 45 -1.68 3.46 4.71
N LEU A 46 -2.02 2.31 4.11
CA LEU A 46 -1.06 1.21 3.92
C LEU A 46 0.03 1.56 2.89
N CYS A 47 -0.25 2.45 1.93
CA CYS A 47 0.72 2.92 0.96
C CYS A 47 1.72 3.93 1.58
N ALA A 48 1.33 4.62 2.66
CA ALA A 48 2.22 5.50 3.41
C ALA A 48 3.26 4.72 4.26
N THR A 49 3.04 3.44 4.55
CA THR A 49 3.96 2.61 5.36
C THR A 49 4.85 1.68 4.52
N GLY A 50 5.68 0.87 5.16
CA GLY A 50 6.45 -0.19 4.51
C GLY A 50 5.61 -1.21 3.74
N THR A 51 4.31 -1.36 4.04
CA THR A 51 3.42 -2.29 3.32
C THR A 51 3.21 -1.93 1.85
N ARG A 52 3.55 -0.70 1.43
CA ARG A 52 3.63 -0.33 0.01
C ARG A 52 4.36 -1.37 -0.85
N GLY A 53 5.47 -1.91 -0.34
CA GLY A 53 6.27 -2.90 -1.07
C GLY A 53 5.48 -4.16 -1.45
N PHE A 54 4.55 -4.59 -0.60
CA PHE A 54 3.67 -5.71 -0.89
C PHE A 54 2.77 -5.40 -2.10
N PHE A 55 2.10 -4.24 -2.11
CA PHE A 55 1.19 -3.89 -3.21
C PHE A 55 1.93 -3.73 -4.54
N VAL A 56 3.06 -3.02 -4.54
CA VAL A 56 3.89 -2.84 -5.74
C VAL A 56 4.31 -4.20 -6.31
N GLU A 57 4.77 -5.11 -5.47
CA GLU A 57 5.27 -6.40 -5.92
C GLU A 57 4.14 -7.36 -6.34
N ALA A 58 3.01 -7.33 -5.64
CA ALA A 58 1.83 -8.10 -6.01
C ALA A 58 1.31 -7.71 -7.41
N LEU A 59 1.28 -6.41 -7.72
CA LEU A 59 0.85 -5.90 -9.03
C LEU A 59 1.88 -6.19 -10.13
N LYS A 60 3.19 -6.01 -9.85
CA LYS A 60 4.26 -6.37 -10.79
C LYS A 60 4.23 -7.84 -11.20
N ARG A 61 3.86 -8.72 -10.26
CA ARG A 61 3.72 -10.17 -10.49
C ARG A 61 2.36 -10.57 -11.09
N LYS A 62 1.51 -9.60 -11.46
CA LYS A 62 0.15 -9.82 -11.98
C LYS A 62 -0.69 -10.73 -11.08
N MET A 63 -0.53 -10.64 -9.76
CA MET A 63 -1.33 -11.45 -8.82
C MET A 63 -2.80 -11.01 -8.78
N PHE A 64 -3.06 -9.74 -9.09
CA PHE A 64 -4.38 -9.12 -9.06
C PHE A 64 -4.62 -8.38 -10.38
N ASN A 65 -5.84 -8.48 -10.92
CA ASN A 65 -6.25 -7.84 -12.17
C ASN A 65 -7.31 -6.74 -11.94
N VAL A 66 -7.81 -6.60 -10.71
CA VAL A 66 -8.67 -5.48 -10.30
C VAL A 66 -8.11 -4.87 -9.02
N VAL A 67 -7.98 -3.53 -8.99
CA VAL A 67 -7.55 -2.78 -7.81
C VAL A 67 -8.60 -1.73 -7.49
N SER A 68 -9.07 -1.72 -6.24
CA SER A 68 -9.91 -0.65 -5.69
C SER A 68 -9.26 -0.04 -4.47
N THR A 69 -9.09 1.27 -4.46
CA THR A 69 -8.42 1.97 -3.36
C THR A 69 -8.89 3.41 -3.28
N THR A 70 -8.49 4.12 -2.24
CA THR A 70 -8.83 5.54 -2.03
C THR A 70 -7.81 6.46 -2.71
N CYS A 71 -8.20 7.70 -3.03
CA CYS A 71 -7.37 8.66 -3.79
C CYS A 71 -5.94 8.83 -3.26
N GLY A 72 -5.77 8.92 -1.93
CA GLY A 72 -4.45 9.11 -1.31
C GLY A 72 -3.43 7.99 -1.60
N THR A 73 -3.85 6.84 -2.13
CA THR A 73 -2.92 5.78 -2.53
C THR A 73 -2.02 6.25 -3.67
N LEU A 74 -2.58 6.94 -4.67
CA LEU A 74 -1.80 7.47 -5.80
C LEU A 74 -0.82 8.54 -5.31
N ASP A 75 -1.30 9.44 -4.46
CA ASP A 75 -0.47 10.52 -3.93
C ASP A 75 0.70 9.97 -3.10
N HIS A 76 0.45 9.04 -2.17
CA HIS A 76 1.53 8.42 -1.41
C HIS A 76 2.46 7.57 -2.28
N ASP A 77 1.94 6.86 -3.29
CA ASP A 77 2.77 6.02 -4.15
C ASP A 77 3.73 6.86 -5.00
N ILE A 78 3.23 7.94 -5.62
CA ILE A 78 4.02 8.89 -6.40
C ILE A 78 5.04 9.58 -5.48
N ALA A 79 4.61 10.21 -4.38
CA ALA A 79 5.49 10.91 -3.46
C ALA A 79 6.66 10.01 -2.98
N ARG A 80 6.35 8.76 -2.62
CA ARG A 80 7.33 7.78 -2.14
C ARG A 80 8.17 7.13 -3.22
N ALA A 81 7.87 7.34 -4.50
CA ALA A 81 8.79 7.01 -5.59
C ALA A 81 9.97 7.98 -5.66
N TYR A 82 9.83 9.21 -5.15
CA TYR A 82 10.84 10.26 -5.21
C TYR A 82 11.49 10.61 -3.87
N LYS A 83 10.74 10.54 -2.76
CA LYS A 83 11.19 10.98 -1.43
C LYS A 83 10.80 9.99 -0.33
N HIS A 84 11.54 10.03 0.78
CA HIS A 84 11.31 9.15 1.92
C HIS A 84 10.29 9.72 2.90
N TYR A 85 9.54 8.81 3.53
CA TYR A 85 8.78 9.05 4.76
C TYR A 85 9.52 8.42 5.92
N TYR A 86 9.28 8.91 7.13
CA TYR A 86 10.06 8.54 8.31
C TYR A 86 9.17 7.92 9.39
N HIS A 87 9.75 7.05 10.19
CA HIS A 87 9.08 6.52 11.37
C HIS A 87 9.03 7.60 12.46
N GLY A 88 7.88 7.75 13.10
CA GLY A 88 7.63 8.65 14.23
C GLY A 88 6.85 7.96 15.33
N SER A 89 6.07 8.74 16.08
CA SER A 89 5.20 8.24 17.16
C SER A 89 3.77 8.73 16.96
N PHE A 90 2.82 8.02 17.56
CA PHE A 90 1.44 8.49 17.68
C PHE A 90 1.30 9.67 18.65
N ASP A 91 2.25 9.82 19.57
CA ASP A 91 2.23 10.81 20.65
C ASP A 91 2.95 12.13 20.31
N LEU A 92 3.27 12.37 19.03
CA LEU A 92 3.91 13.61 18.59
C LEU A 92 2.91 14.78 18.65
N ASP A 93 3.41 15.97 19.02
CA ASP A 93 2.62 17.20 19.05
C ASP A 93 2.44 17.76 17.63
N ASP A 94 1.18 17.84 17.19
CA ASP A 94 0.84 18.35 15.86
C ASP A 94 1.17 19.86 15.70
N VAL A 95 1.23 20.63 16.80
CA VAL A 95 1.66 22.04 16.78
C VAL A 95 3.15 22.12 16.45
N GLU A 96 3.99 21.38 17.18
CA GLU A 96 5.44 21.32 16.95
C GLU A 96 5.75 20.79 15.53
N LEU A 97 5.06 19.74 15.07
CA LEU A 97 5.22 19.23 13.71
C LEU A 97 4.94 20.31 12.66
N GLY A 98 3.89 21.12 12.88
CA GLY A 98 3.54 22.25 12.03
C GLY A 98 4.64 23.30 11.94
N GLU A 99 5.26 23.65 13.08
CA GLU A 99 6.39 24.59 13.15
C GLU A 99 7.60 24.11 12.33
N HIS A 100 7.77 22.79 12.19
CA HIS A 100 8.82 22.16 11.41
C HIS A 100 8.41 21.76 9.98
N SER A 101 7.23 22.16 9.50
CA SER A 101 6.70 21.77 8.17
C SER A 101 6.64 20.25 7.96
N LEU A 102 6.25 19.54 9.01
CA LEU A 102 6.03 18.10 9.02
C LEU A 102 4.54 17.79 9.16
N MET A 103 4.06 16.83 8.39
CA MET A 103 2.76 16.19 8.60
C MET A 103 2.96 14.81 9.23
N ARG A 104 1.93 14.27 9.89
CA ARG A 104 1.90 12.86 10.29
C ARG A 104 0.72 12.10 9.71
N LEU A 105 0.93 10.80 9.52
CA LEU A 105 -0.09 9.81 9.21
C LEU A 105 0.10 8.64 10.18
N GLY A 106 -0.68 8.64 11.27
CA GLY A 106 -0.45 7.72 12.38
C GLY A 106 0.91 7.98 13.03
N ASN A 107 1.82 7.01 12.95
CA ASN A 107 3.22 7.11 13.39
C ASN A 107 4.21 7.24 12.22
N VAL A 108 3.77 7.74 11.07
CA VAL A 108 4.62 8.05 9.92
C VAL A 108 4.71 9.55 9.75
N ILE A 109 5.93 10.08 9.70
CA ILE A 109 6.21 11.49 9.42
C ILE A 109 6.43 11.71 7.93
N VAL A 110 5.73 12.70 7.40
CA VAL A 110 5.72 13.11 6.00
C VAL A 110 6.14 14.58 5.93
N PRO A 111 7.40 14.89 5.59
CA PRO A 111 7.79 16.27 5.35
C PRO A 111 6.96 16.87 4.21
N ASN A 112 6.57 18.14 4.33
CA ASN A 112 5.77 18.82 3.30
C ASN A 112 6.47 18.76 1.92
N ALA A 113 7.78 18.97 1.90
CA ALA A 113 8.62 18.87 0.70
C ALA A 113 8.71 17.45 0.09
N SER A 114 8.33 16.42 0.85
CA SER A 114 8.26 15.04 0.36
C SER A 114 6.92 14.69 -0.29
N TYR A 115 5.92 15.60 -0.25
CA TYR A 115 4.57 15.35 -0.75
C TYR A 115 4.13 16.41 -1.76
N GLY A 116 3.68 17.59 -1.32
CA GLY A 116 2.96 18.54 -2.16
C GLY A 116 3.73 18.94 -3.42
N GLU A 117 4.96 19.41 -3.24
CA GLU A 117 5.84 19.82 -4.36
C GLU A 117 6.08 18.68 -5.37
N ILE A 118 6.24 17.45 -4.88
CA ILE A 118 6.47 16.27 -5.72
C ILE A 118 5.21 15.93 -6.52
N ILE A 119 4.05 15.92 -5.87
CA ILE A 119 2.79 15.59 -6.53
C ILE A 119 2.44 16.63 -7.59
N GLU A 120 2.56 17.91 -7.26
CA GLU A 120 2.31 18.99 -8.23
C GLU A 120 3.24 18.87 -9.43
N ALA A 121 4.55 18.68 -9.21
CA ALA A 121 5.51 18.57 -10.30
C ALA A 121 5.27 17.37 -11.24
N VAL A 122 4.76 16.25 -10.71
CA VAL A 122 4.51 15.03 -11.49
C VAL A 122 3.14 15.05 -12.17
N VAL A 123 2.11 15.51 -11.47
CA VAL A 123 0.71 15.39 -11.91
C VAL A 123 0.28 16.58 -12.75
N MET A 124 0.68 17.82 -12.41
CA MET A 124 0.24 19.02 -13.15
C MET A 124 0.57 19.00 -14.65
N PRO A 125 1.71 18.48 -15.12
CA PRO A 125 1.98 18.40 -16.57
C PRO A 125 1.03 17.49 -17.34
N ALA A 126 0.31 16.60 -16.66
CA ALA A 126 -0.65 15.66 -17.24
C ALA A 126 -2.11 16.15 -17.16
N LEU A 127 -2.36 17.31 -16.51
CA LEU A 127 -3.67 17.94 -16.34
C LEU A 127 -3.82 19.17 -17.25
#